data_AF-A0A8C6G546-F1
#
_entry.id   AF-A0A8C6G546-F1
#
_cell.length_a   1.000
_cell.length_b   1.000
_cell.length_c   1.000
_cell.angle_alpha   90.00
_cell.angle_beta   90.00
_cell.angle_gamma   90.00
#
_symmetry.space_group_name_H-M   'P 1'
#
loop_
_entity.id
_entity.type
_entity.pdbx_description
1 polymer ?
#
loop_
_entity_poly.entity_id
_entity_poly.type
_entity_poly.pdbx_seq_one_letter_code
_entity_poly.pdbx_strand_id
1 'polypeptide(L)'
;MDCPYNLANNRQVRMLSDLTLVGCYNLSVMPEKQRNKVLLESAKSNLKHMAFFGLTEFQRKTQYLFEKTFNMNFISPFTQYNTTRASSVEINEEIQKRIEGLNFLDMELYSYAKDLFLQRYQFMRQKEHQDARRKRQEQRKFLKGRFLQTHFQSQSQGQSQSPGQNLSQNPNPNPNQNLTQNLSQNLTQSSNPNSTQRENRGSQKQGSGQGQGDRGTSNGTNDYIGSVETWR
;
A
#
# COMPACT_ATOMS: atom_id res chain seq x y z
N MET A 1 6.30 -33.29 -21.21
CA MET A 1 5.97 -31.89 -21.61
C MET A 1 5.60 -31.84 -23.10
N ASP A 2 4.86 -32.84 -23.58
CA ASP A 2 4.88 -33.23 -25.00
C ASP A 2 3.49 -33.21 -25.64
N CYS A 3 2.55 -32.50 -25.00
CA CYS A 3 1.22 -32.25 -25.55
C CYS A 3 1.17 -30.81 -26.09
N PRO A 4 1.17 -30.62 -27.42
CA PRO A 4 1.14 -29.28 -28.04
C PRO A 4 -0.12 -28.48 -27.70
N TYR A 5 -1.22 -29.18 -27.41
CA TYR A 5 -2.55 -28.59 -27.16
C TYR A 5 -2.85 -28.41 -25.66
N ASN A 6 -1.85 -28.51 -24.79
CA ASN A 6 -2.03 -28.33 -23.35
C ASN A 6 -2.47 -26.90 -23.03
N LEU A 7 -3.71 -26.75 -22.53
CA LEU A 7 -4.27 -25.47 -22.13
C LEU A 7 -3.57 -24.85 -20.90
N ALA A 8 -2.70 -25.57 -20.20
CA ALA A 8 -1.86 -24.95 -19.16
C ALA A 8 -0.88 -23.92 -19.74
N ASN A 9 -0.41 -24.12 -20.98
CA ASN A 9 0.54 -23.22 -21.62
C ASN A 9 -0.10 -21.85 -21.88
N ASN A 10 0.56 -20.78 -21.43
CA ASN A 10 0.10 -19.39 -21.56
C ASN A 10 -1.35 -19.19 -21.12
N ARG A 11 -1.75 -19.87 -20.04
CA ARG A 11 -3.14 -19.91 -19.56
C ARG A 11 -3.62 -18.51 -19.17
N GLN A 12 -2.82 -17.72 -18.46
CA GLN A 12 -3.25 -16.42 -17.96
C GLN A 12 -3.48 -15.44 -19.12
N VAL A 13 -2.54 -15.36 -20.07
CA VAL A 13 -2.69 -14.55 -21.28
C VAL A 13 -3.92 -14.97 -22.07
N ARG A 14 -4.12 -16.28 -22.30
CA ARG A 14 -5.29 -16.77 -23.03
C ARG A 14 -6.61 -16.46 -22.32
N MET A 15 -6.64 -16.49 -20.98
CA MET A 15 -7.87 -16.23 -20.22
C MET A 15 -8.17 -14.75 -20.01
N LEU A 16 -7.16 -13.89 -20.11
CA LEU A 16 -7.31 -12.44 -19.92
C LEU A 16 -7.44 -11.68 -21.24
N SER A 17 -7.09 -12.30 -22.37
CA SER A 17 -7.21 -11.70 -23.70
C SER A 17 -8.60 -11.89 -24.30
N ASP A 18 -8.95 -10.99 -25.22
CA ASP A 18 -10.05 -11.17 -26.14
C ASP A 18 -9.61 -12.10 -27.28
N LEU A 19 -10.11 -13.33 -27.26
CA LEU A 19 -9.76 -14.34 -28.25
C LEU A 19 -10.38 -14.09 -29.63
N THR A 20 -11.42 -13.24 -29.72
CA THR A 20 -12.05 -12.93 -31.01
C THR A 20 -11.08 -12.20 -31.94
N LEU A 21 -10.14 -11.44 -31.37
CA LEU A 21 -9.07 -10.73 -32.08
C LEU A 21 -8.13 -11.66 -32.86
N VAL A 22 -8.11 -12.96 -32.52
CA VAL A 22 -7.21 -13.95 -33.14
C VAL A 22 -7.95 -15.13 -33.75
N GLY A 23 -9.24 -14.99 -34.05
CA GLY A 23 -10.05 -16.09 -34.59
C GLY A 23 -10.31 -17.21 -33.57
N CYS A 24 -10.41 -16.85 -32.28
CA CYS A 24 -10.63 -17.76 -31.16
C CYS A 24 -9.55 -18.85 -31.06
N TYR A 25 -9.95 -20.11 -31.28
CA TYR A 25 -9.07 -21.29 -31.24
C TYR A 25 -8.60 -21.72 -32.63
N ASN A 26 -9.01 -21.04 -33.70
CA ASN A 26 -8.54 -21.36 -35.05
C ASN A 26 -7.14 -20.77 -35.26
N LEU A 27 -6.13 -21.63 -35.14
CA LEU A 27 -4.71 -21.26 -35.25
C LEU A 27 -4.30 -20.87 -36.68
N SER A 28 -5.09 -21.21 -37.70
CA SER A 28 -4.77 -20.95 -39.11
C SER A 28 -5.13 -19.54 -39.58
N VAL A 29 -5.83 -18.75 -38.77
CA VAL A 29 -6.31 -17.41 -39.15
C VAL A 29 -5.17 -16.39 -39.29
N MET A 30 -4.07 -16.58 -38.56
CA MET A 30 -2.90 -15.70 -38.64
C MET A 30 -1.62 -16.39 -38.17
N PRO A 31 -0.43 -15.89 -38.56
CA PRO A 31 0.85 -16.44 -38.11
C PRO A 31 0.98 -16.40 -36.57
N GLU A 32 1.59 -17.44 -36.00
CA GLU A 32 1.73 -17.60 -34.55
C GLU A 32 2.38 -16.38 -33.88
N LYS A 33 3.45 -15.83 -34.48
CA LYS A 33 4.14 -14.64 -33.95
C LYS A 33 3.21 -13.42 -33.84
N GLN A 34 2.34 -13.21 -34.84
CA GLN A 34 1.36 -12.14 -34.82
C GLN A 34 0.28 -12.42 -33.78
N ARG A 35 -0.25 -13.65 -33.74
CA ARG A 35 -1.23 -14.10 -32.76
C ARG A 35 -0.77 -13.85 -31.32
N ASN A 36 0.46 -14.24 -31.02
CA ASN A 36 1.07 -14.11 -29.71
C ASN A 36 1.17 -12.65 -29.25
N LYS A 37 1.56 -11.75 -30.16
CA LYS A 37 1.60 -10.30 -29.88
C LYS A 37 0.21 -9.74 -29.59
N VAL A 38 -0.79 -10.08 -30.41
CA VAL A 38 -2.18 -9.61 -30.22
C VAL A 38 -2.75 -10.09 -28.88
N LEU A 39 -2.56 -11.37 -28.55
CA LEU A 39 -3.03 -11.94 -27.28
C LEU A 39 -2.41 -11.26 -26.08
N LEU A 40 -1.09 -11.04 -26.10
CA LEU A 40 -0.40 -10.44 -24.97
C LEU A 40 -0.82 -8.99 -24.74
N GLU A 41 -0.90 -8.19 -25.80
CA GLU A 41 -1.34 -6.79 -25.68
C GLU A 41 -2.81 -6.69 -25.24
N SER A 42 -3.67 -7.57 -25.74
CA SER A 42 -5.06 -7.67 -25.27
C SER A 42 -5.13 -8.04 -23.77
N ALA A 43 -4.35 -9.03 -23.33
CA ALA A 43 -4.32 -9.44 -21.92
C ALA A 43 -3.79 -8.33 -21.00
N LYS A 44 -2.70 -7.64 -21.38
CA LYS A 44 -2.17 -6.49 -20.63
C LYS A 44 -3.21 -5.37 -20.53
N SER A 45 -3.86 -5.02 -21.64
CA SER A 45 -4.91 -4.01 -21.67
C SER A 45 -6.07 -4.38 -20.75
N ASN A 46 -6.61 -5.58 -20.89
CA ASN A 46 -7.75 -6.04 -20.08
C ASN A 46 -7.38 -6.07 -18.60
N LEU A 47 -6.22 -6.61 -18.24
CA LEU A 47 -5.74 -6.63 -16.85
C LEU A 47 -5.58 -5.22 -16.27
N LYS A 48 -5.06 -4.26 -17.06
CA LYS A 48 -4.94 -2.86 -16.65
C LYS A 48 -6.31 -2.22 -16.38
N HIS A 49 -7.33 -2.55 -17.16
CA HIS A 49 -8.66 -1.96 -17.04
C HIS A 49 -9.59 -2.68 -16.06
N MET A 50 -9.20 -3.85 -15.52
CA MET A 50 -9.92 -4.46 -14.41
C MET A 50 -9.91 -3.53 -13.19
N ALA A 51 -11.06 -3.44 -12.52
CA ALA A 51 -11.21 -2.67 -11.28
C ALA A 51 -10.15 -3.06 -10.25
N PHE A 52 -9.85 -4.36 -10.15
CA PHE A 52 -8.86 -4.89 -9.24
C PHE A 52 -8.29 -6.23 -9.74
N PHE A 53 -7.02 -6.49 -9.43
CA PHE A 53 -6.41 -7.82 -9.50
C PHE A 53 -5.37 -8.00 -8.38
N GLY A 54 -5.12 -9.25 -8.00
CA GLY A 54 -4.21 -9.63 -6.93
C GLY A 54 -3.07 -10.51 -7.40
N LEU A 55 -1.97 -10.53 -6.64
CA LEU A 55 -0.86 -11.45 -6.84
C LEU A 55 -0.73 -12.39 -5.65
N THR A 56 -0.57 -13.68 -5.94
CA THR A 56 -0.56 -14.75 -4.93
C THR A 56 0.61 -14.65 -3.96
N GLU A 57 1.76 -14.14 -4.42
CA GLU A 57 2.96 -13.88 -3.62
C GLU A 57 2.85 -12.64 -2.69
N PHE A 58 1.77 -11.85 -2.79
CA PHE A 58 1.59 -10.61 -2.03
C PHE A 58 0.22 -10.52 -1.32
N GLN A 59 -0.18 -11.55 -0.58
CA GLN A 59 -1.52 -11.65 0.04
C GLN A 59 -1.93 -10.40 0.86
N ARG A 60 -1.04 -9.87 1.71
CA ARG A 60 -1.32 -8.65 2.51
C ARG A 60 -1.53 -7.39 1.65
N LYS A 61 -0.76 -7.24 0.57
CA LYS A 61 -0.90 -6.10 -0.35
C LYS A 61 -2.16 -6.24 -1.21
N THR A 62 -2.46 -7.46 -1.64
CA THR A 62 -3.69 -7.82 -2.35
C THR A 62 -4.91 -7.45 -1.51
N GLN A 63 -4.93 -7.84 -0.23
CA GLN A 63 -5.99 -7.42 0.70
C GLN A 63 -6.10 -5.90 0.76
N TYR A 64 -5.01 -5.20 1.06
CA TYR A 64 -5.00 -3.74 1.19
C TYR A 64 -5.54 -3.04 -0.07
N LEU A 65 -5.07 -3.45 -1.24
CA LEU A 65 -5.50 -2.86 -2.51
C LEU A 65 -7.00 -3.09 -2.74
N PHE A 66 -7.49 -4.30 -2.50
CA PHE A 66 -8.92 -4.63 -2.64
C PHE A 66 -9.79 -3.76 -1.73
N GLU A 67 -9.46 -3.72 -0.43
CA GLU A 67 -10.18 -2.95 0.59
C GLU A 67 -10.29 -1.48 0.21
N LYS A 68 -9.21 -0.89 -0.27
CA LYS A 68 -9.20 0.52 -0.69
C LYS A 68 -9.89 0.76 -2.04
N THR A 69 -9.83 -0.19 -2.97
CA THR A 69 -10.49 -0.07 -4.28
C THR A 69 -12.00 -0.03 -4.12
N PHE A 70 -12.56 -0.91 -3.27
CA PHE A 70 -14.00 -1.02 -3.09
C PHE A 70 -14.52 -0.36 -1.80
N ASN A 71 -13.64 0.28 -1.03
CA ASN A 71 -13.95 0.91 0.25
C ASN A 71 -14.69 -0.04 1.23
N MET A 72 -14.13 -1.25 1.36
CA MET A 72 -14.61 -2.33 2.23
C MET A 72 -13.47 -2.88 3.08
N ASN A 73 -13.78 -3.72 4.07
CA ASN A 73 -12.79 -4.36 4.95
C ASN A 73 -13.07 -5.86 5.05
N PHE A 74 -12.03 -6.68 5.01
CA PHE A 74 -12.16 -8.09 5.35
C PHE A 74 -12.25 -8.25 6.87
N ILE A 75 -13.02 -9.25 7.33
CA ILE A 75 -13.16 -9.58 8.75
C ILE A 75 -11.82 -10.09 9.31
N SER A 76 -11.15 -10.95 8.54
CA SER A 76 -9.87 -11.54 8.92
C SER A 76 -8.76 -11.13 7.96
N PRO A 77 -7.55 -10.88 8.49
CA PRO A 77 -6.38 -10.59 7.65
C PRO A 77 -6.04 -11.78 6.76
N PHE A 78 -5.67 -11.50 5.50
CA PHE A 78 -5.08 -12.51 4.62
C PHE A 78 -3.73 -12.96 5.19
N THR A 79 -3.46 -14.26 5.08
CA THR A 79 -2.21 -14.90 5.51
C THR A 79 -1.43 -15.37 4.29
N GLN A 80 -0.11 -15.14 4.30
CA GLN A 80 0.78 -15.61 3.23
C GLN A 80 1.21 -17.06 3.53
N TYR A 81 0.85 -17.99 2.65
CA TYR A 81 1.32 -19.37 2.70
C TYR A 81 2.30 -19.60 1.55
N ASN A 82 3.59 -19.59 1.84
CA ASN A 82 4.63 -19.81 0.83
C ASN A 82 4.88 -21.30 0.57
N THR A 83 4.53 -22.16 1.52
CA THR A 83 4.55 -23.62 1.33
C THR A 83 3.33 -24.04 0.53
N THR A 84 3.47 -24.04 -0.78
CA THR A 84 2.44 -24.43 -1.75
C THR A 84 2.78 -25.80 -2.33
N ARG A 85 1.79 -26.43 -3.00
CA ARG A 85 2.05 -27.64 -3.78
C ARG A 85 3.13 -27.43 -4.85
N ALA A 86 3.20 -26.24 -5.43
CA ALA A 86 4.22 -25.91 -6.43
C ALA A 86 5.61 -25.76 -5.80
N SER A 87 5.72 -25.12 -4.63
CA SER A 87 7.01 -24.93 -3.96
C SER A 87 7.62 -26.22 -3.41
N SER A 88 6.81 -27.28 -3.23
CA SER A 88 7.30 -28.60 -2.83
C SER A 88 7.80 -29.47 -3.99
N VAL A 89 7.63 -29.04 -5.24
CA VAL A 89 8.15 -29.78 -6.40
C VAL A 89 9.59 -29.34 -6.64
N GLU A 90 10.53 -30.27 -6.49
CA GLU A 90 11.92 -30.05 -6.89
C GLU A 90 12.01 -30.09 -8.42
N ILE A 91 12.46 -28.99 -9.01
CA ILE A 91 12.70 -28.88 -10.45
C ILE A 91 14.15 -28.45 -10.67
N ASN A 92 14.79 -29.05 -11.67
CA ASN A 92 16.11 -28.60 -12.11
C ASN A 92 15.99 -27.36 -13.03
N GLU A 93 17.09 -26.66 -13.25
CA GLU A 93 17.10 -25.43 -14.06
C GLU A 93 16.68 -25.67 -15.51
N GLU A 94 16.96 -26.85 -16.08
CA GLU A 94 16.59 -27.20 -17.45
C GLU A 94 15.07 -27.31 -17.60
N ILE A 95 14.42 -28.02 -16.68
CA ILE A 95 12.96 -28.15 -16.62
C ILE A 95 12.33 -26.78 -16.36
N GLN A 96 12.91 -25.97 -15.48
CA GLN A 96 12.43 -24.61 -15.25
C GLN A 96 12.46 -23.77 -16.52
N LYS A 97 13.58 -23.73 -17.24
CA LYS A 97 13.69 -23.02 -18.53
C LYS A 97 12.70 -23.54 -19.56
N ARG A 98 12.44 -24.85 -19.58
CA ARG A 98 11.43 -25.45 -20.48
C ARG A 98 10.01 -25.00 -20.10
N ILE A 99 9.67 -24.95 -18.81
CA ILE A 99 8.37 -24.41 -18.32
C ILE A 99 8.23 -22.94 -18.72
N GLU A 100 9.25 -22.13 -18.48
CA GLU A 100 9.27 -20.70 -18.83
C GLU A 100 9.13 -20.51 -20.35
N GLY A 101 9.83 -21.32 -21.16
CA GLY A 101 9.71 -21.30 -22.61
C GLY A 101 8.32 -21.67 -23.12
N LEU A 102 7.63 -22.62 -22.49
CA LEU A 102 6.23 -22.95 -22.82
C LEU A 102 5.23 -21.87 -22.40
N ASN A 103 5.60 -21.05 -21.41
CA ASN A 103 4.75 -20.02 -20.80
C ASN A 103 5.28 -18.60 -21.03
N PHE A 104 6.04 -18.38 -22.11
CA PHE A 104 6.76 -17.13 -22.33
C PHE A 104 5.85 -15.89 -22.39
N LEU A 105 4.60 -16.01 -22.88
CA LEU A 105 3.63 -14.91 -22.85
C LEU A 105 3.15 -14.63 -21.43
N ASP A 106 2.89 -15.69 -20.65
CA ASP A 106 2.53 -15.57 -19.24
C ASP A 106 3.68 -14.97 -18.41
N MET A 107 4.94 -15.28 -18.74
CA MET A 107 6.10 -14.67 -18.10
C MET A 107 6.15 -13.15 -18.33
N GLU A 108 5.91 -12.71 -19.57
CA GLU A 108 5.88 -11.28 -19.90
C GLU A 108 4.67 -10.58 -19.27
N LEU A 109 3.48 -11.20 -19.32
CA LEU A 109 2.28 -10.68 -18.67
C LEU A 109 2.47 -10.57 -17.16
N TYR A 110 3.10 -11.57 -16.53
CA TYR A 110 3.34 -11.57 -15.09
C TYR A 110 4.29 -10.46 -14.67
N SER A 111 5.38 -10.23 -15.41
CA SER A 111 6.29 -9.12 -15.16
C SER A 111 5.56 -7.78 -15.20
N TYR A 112 4.75 -7.57 -16.24
CA TYR A 112 3.91 -6.38 -16.38
C TYR A 112 2.92 -6.24 -15.20
N ALA A 113 2.22 -7.32 -14.86
CA ALA A 113 1.24 -7.34 -13.78
C ALA A 113 1.87 -7.01 -12.42
N LYS A 114 3.06 -7.56 -12.15
CA LYS A 114 3.84 -7.33 -10.93
C LYS A 114 4.22 -5.87 -10.77
N ASP A 115 4.76 -5.26 -11.83
CA ASP A 115 5.13 -3.85 -11.82
C ASP A 115 3.91 -2.95 -11.62
N LEU A 116 2.85 -3.17 -12.39
CA LEU A 116 1.60 -2.41 -12.26
C LEU A 116 0.99 -2.53 -10.86
N PHE A 117 0.96 -3.74 -10.31
CA PHE A 117 0.43 -4.00 -8.97
C PHE A 117 1.22 -3.26 -7.88
N LEU A 118 2.55 -3.33 -7.92
CA LEU A 118 3.41 -2.66 -6.94
C LEU A 118 3.32 -1.14 -7.05
N GLN A 119 3.21 -0.59 -8.26
CA GLN A 119 2.95 0.84 -8.48
C GLN A 119 1.61 1.27 -7.89
N ARG A 120 0.52 0.54 -8.16
CA ARG A 120 -0.80 0.80 -7.57
C ARG A 120 -0.74 0.80 -6.04
N TYR A 121 -0.04 -0.18 -5.46
CA TYR A 121 0.13 -0.28 -4.01
C TYR A 121 0.86 0.94 -3.44
N GLN A 122 1.98 1.33 -4.03
CA GLN A 122 2.77 2.49 -3.59
C GLN A 122 1.97 3.78 -3.70
N PHE A 123 1.31 4.01 -4.84
CA PHE A 123 0.47 5.19 -5.06
C PHE A 123 -0.60 5.33 -3.99
N MET A 124 -1.36 4.26 -3.73
CA MET A 124 -2.45 4.32 -2.77
C MET A 124 -1.97 4.53 -1.34
N ARG A 125 -0.82 3.95 -0.96
CA ARG A 125 -0.17 4.21 0.33
C ARG A 125 0.27 5.66 0.48
N GLN A 126 0.86 6.24 -0.57
CA GLN A 126 1.27 7.64 -0.56
C GLN A 126 0.08 8.59 -0.44
N LYS A 127 -0.99 8.34 -1.20
CA LYS A 127 -2.25 9.10 -1.13
C LYS A 127 -2.84 9.07 0.28
N GLU A 128 -2.96 7.88 0.88
CA GLU A 128 -3.44 7.71 2.26
C GLU A 128 -2.60 8.48 3.28
N HIS A 129 -1.26 8.46 3.13
CA HIS A 129 -0.37 9.24 3.99
C HIS A 129 -0.54 10.75 3.83
N GLN A 130 -0.74 11.23 2.60
CA GLN A 130 -0.99 12.66 2.32
C GLN A 130 -2.32 13.11 2.92
N ASP A 131 -3.39 12.33 2.75
CA ASP A 131 -4.71 12.61 3.32
C ASP A 131 -4.65 12.66 4.86
N ALA A 132 -3.95 11.72 5.49
CA ALA A 132 -3.75 11.72 6.94
C ALA A 132 -2.94 12.93 7.43
N ARG A 133 -1.98 13.43 6.65
CA ARG A 133 -1.26 14.68 6.98
C ARG A 133 -2.19 15.89 6.87
N ARG A 134 -2.97 15.97 5.80
CA ARG A 134 -3.93 17.06 5.57
C ARG A 134 -4.97 17.14 6.69
N LYS A 135 -5.61 16.02 7.04
CA LYS A 135 -6.58 15.94 8.14
C LYS A 135 -5.98 16.41 9.48
N ARG A 136 -4.74 16.02 9.79
CA ARG A 136 -4.04 16.48 11.00
C ARG A 136 -3.75 17.98 10.98
N GLN A 137 -3.39 18.54 9.84
CA GLN A 137 -3.17 19.99 9.71
C GLN A 137 -4.47 20.78 9.89
N GLU A 138 -5.56 20.30 9.28
CA GLU A 138 -6.90 20.90 9.43
C GLU A 138 -7.38 20.85 10.88
N GLN A 139 -7.20 19.71 11.56
CA GLN A 139 -7.50 19.57 12.99
C GLN A 139 -6.68 20.54 13.85
N ARG A 140 -5.38 20.69 13.57
CA ARG A 140 -4.53 21.67 14.30
C ARG A 140 -4.98 23.12 14.06
N LYS A 141 -5.36 23.48 12.83
CA LYS A 141 -5.89 24.81 12.52
C LYS A 141 -7.21 25.07 13.27
N PHE A 142 -8.10 24.08 13.28
CA PHE A 142 -9.37 24.16 14.00
C PHE A 142 -9.18 24.34 15.51
N LEU A 143 -8.31 23.54 16.14
CA LEU A 143 -8.02 23.67 17.58
C LEU A 143 -7.39 25.05 17.91
N LYS A 144 -6.47 25.54 17.07
CA LYS A 144 -5.87 26.87 17.27
C LYS A 144 -6.90 27.99 17.14
N GLY A 145 -7.80 27.90 16.17
CA GLY A 145 -8.92 28.85 16.02
C GLY A 145 -9.86 28.85 17.22
N ARG A 146 -10.23 27.65 17.71
CA ARG A 146 -11.10 27.51 18.90
C ARG A 146 -10.44 28.06 20.16
N PHE A 147 -9.14 27.83 20.35
CA PHE A 147 -8.39 28.38 21.48
C PHE A 147 -8.33 29.91 21.47
N LEU A 148 -8.10 30.52 20.30
CA LEU A 148 -8.11 31.99 20.15
C LEU A 148 -9.50 32.57 20.45
N GLN A 149 -10.57 31.90 20.01
CA GLN A 149 -11.95 32.31 20.29
C GLN A 149 -12.28 32.25 21.78
N THR A 150 -11.92 31.16 22.48
CA THR A 150 -12.15 31.03 23.93
C THR A 150 -11.37 32.07 24.73
N HIS A 151 -10.13 32.37 24.33
CA HIS A 151 -9.30 33.36 25.01
C HIS A 151 -9.84 34.79 24.85
N PHE A 152 -10.42 35.10 23.68
CA PHE A 152 -11.04 36.40 23.44
C PHE A 152 -12.32 36.58 24.28
N GLN A 153 -13.14 35.53 24.41
CA GLN A 153 -14.34 35.56 25.26
C GLN A 153 -14.02 35.73 26.75
N SER A 154 -12.97 35.07 27.26
CA SER A 154 -12.54 35.23 28.65
C SER A 154 -11.98 36.61 28.97
N GLN A 155 -11.36 37.30 28.00
CA GLN A 155 -10.89 38.68 28.20
C GLN A 155 -12.04 39.69 28.15
N SER A 156 -13.09 39.46 27.37
CA SER A 156 -14.26 40.35 27.32
C SER A 156 -15.17 40.31 28.56
N GLN A 157 -15.05 39.31 29.45
CA GLN A 157 -15.78 39.26 30.72
C GLN A 157 -14.97 39.74 31.94
N GLY A 158 -13.73 40.23 31.74
CA GLY A 158 -12.82 40.63 32.83
C GLY A 158 -12.81 42.12 33.23
N GLN A 159 -13.62 42.99 32.60
CA GLN A 159 -13.66 44.42 32.93
C GLN A 159 -14.95 44.82 33.63
N SER A 160 -15.12 44.41 34.89
CA SER A 160 -15.94 45.13 35.87
C SER A 160 -15.71 44.56 37.26
N GLN A 161 -14.65 45.00 37.94
CA GLN A 161 -14.64 45.15 39.39
C GLN A 161 -13.43 46.00 39.84
N SER A 162 -13.76 47.09 40.54
CA SER A 162 -12.88 48.11 41.12
C SER A 162 -12.07 47.59 42.30
N PRO A 163 -10.89 48.17 42.63
CA PRO A 163 -10.09 47.72 43.76
C PRO A 163 -10.56 48.36 45.08
N GLY A 164 -11.03 47.55 46.02
CA GLY A 164 -11.37 47.92 47.40
C GLY A 164 -10.63 47.04 48.40
N GLN A 165 -10.14 47.66 49.47
CA GLN A 165 -9.14 47.15 50.39
C GLN A 165 -9.63 46.08 51.40
N ASN A 166 -8.65 45.29 51.86
CA ASN A 166 -8.33 44.95 53.26
C ASN A 166 -8.75 43.61 53.94
N LEU A 167 -7.72 43.07 54.63
CA LEU A 167 -7.65 42.32 55.90
C LEU A 167 -8.15 40.85 56.04
N SER A 168 -7.14 39.97 56.10
CA SER A 168 -6.83 38.99 57.18
C SER A 168 -7.98 38.33 57.96
N GLN A 169 -8.09 37.00 57.86
CA GLN A 169 -7.84 36.08 58.99
C GLN A 169 -7.91 34.61 58.53
N ASN A 170 -6.91 33.84 58.95
CA ASN A 170 -6.91 32.38 58.98
C ASN A 170 -7.58 31.97 60.30
N PRO A 171 -8.33 30.85 60.39
CA PRO A 171 -7.65 29.57 60.61
C PRO A 171 -8.31 28.33 59.99
N ASN A 172 -7.48 27.34 59.67
CA ASN A 172 -7.84 25.96 59.34
C ASN A 172 -8.27 25.22 60.63
N PRO A 173 -9.23 24.26 60.59
CA PRO A 173 -8.81 22.87 60.36
C PRO A 173 -9.78 22.02 59.48
N ASN A 174 -9.18 21.08 58.74
CA ASN A 174 -9.81 20.00 57.97
C ASN A 174 -10.42 18.92 58.91
N PRO A 175 -11.40 18.06 58.51
CA PRO A 175 -11.20 17.09 57.40
C PRO A 175 -12.44 16.66 56.56
N ASN A 176 -12.14 16.33 55.28
CA ASN A 176 -12.81 15.39 54.35
C ASN A 176 -14.32 15.55 54.01
N GLN A 177 -14.61 15.77 52.72
CA GLN A 177 -15.14 14.72 51.81
C GLN A 177 -15.39 15.26 50.38
N ASN A 178 -14.71 14.65 49.40
CA ASN A 178 -15.10 14.38 48.00
C ASN A 178 -16.06 15.34 47.28
N LEU A 179 -15.58 15.99 46.22
CA LEU A 179 -16.08 15.80 44.85
C LEU A 179 -15.14 16.52 43.85
N THR A 180 -14.81 15.86 42.75
CA THR A 180 -14.06 16.34 41.55
C THR A 180 -12.53 16.27 41.55
N GLN A 181 -11.99 15.05 41.62
CA GLN A 181 -10.80 14.69 40.84
C GLN A 181 -11.14 13.52 39.91
N ASN A 182 -11.55 13.84 38.69
CA ASN A 182 -11.54 12.86 37.61
C ASN A 182 -11.63 13.56 36.24
N LEU A 183 -10.51 14.10 35.72
CA LEU A 183 -10.27 14.14 34.27
C LEU A 183 -8.85 14.57 33.87
N SER A 184 -7.81 13.91 34.39
CA SER A 184 -6.47 14.07 33.80
C SER A 184 -5.51 12.96 34.26
N GLN A 185 -5.83 11.71 33.95
CA GLN A 185 -4.83 10.64 33.86
C GLN A 185 -5.26 9.65 32.78
N ASN A 186 -4.85 9.92 31.54
CA ASN A 186 -4.51 8.89 30.57
C ASN A 186 -3.87 9.59 29.38
N LEU A 187 -2.53 9.70 29.40
CA LEU A 187 -1.67 9.63 28.21
C LEU A 187 -0.20 9.79 28.65
N THR A 188 0.33 8.81 29.36
CA THR A 188 1.78 8.55 29.39
C THR A 188 2.03 7.11 29.83
N GLN A 189 2.87 6.42 29.05
CA GLN A 189 3.50 5.12 29.27
C GLN A 189 2.70 3.86 28.88
N SER A 190 2.97 3.39 27.65
CA SER A 190 3.45 2.01 27.50
C SER A 190 4.59 2.02 26.48
N SER A 191 5.79 2.31 26.97
CA SER A 191 7.04 2.09 26.26
C SER A 191 7.85 1.09 27.08
N ASN A 192 8.49 0.15 26.37
CA ASN A 192 9.57 -0.77 26.76
C ASN A 192 9.17 -2.21 27.15
N PRO A 193 10.11 -3.18 27.07
CA PRO A 193 11.03 -3.47 25.96
C PRO A 193 11.20 -5.00 25.71
N ASN A 194 11.74 -5.39 24.55
CA ASN A 194 12.67 -6.53 24.36
C ASN A 194 12.96 -6.69 22.85
N SER A 195 14.16 -6.33 22.37
CA SER A 195 15.36 -7.18 22.36
C SER A 195 15.20 -8.42 21.48
N THR A 196 15.60 -8.28 20.21
CA THR A 196 16.09 -9.42 19.42
C THR A 196 17.43 -9.03 18.81
N GLN A 197 18.36 -9.96 18.95
CA GLN A 197 19.79 -9.81 18.83
C GLN A 197 20.21 -9.45 17.40
N ARG A 198 21.18 -8.54 17.31
CA ARG A 198 22.11 -8.47 16.19
C ARG A 198 23.14 -9.57 16.39
N GLU A 199 23.14 -10.57 15.52
CA GLU A 199 24.33 -11.38 15.28
C GLU A 199 25.28 -10.61 14.37
N ASN A 200 26.49 -10.43 14.87
CA ASN A 200 27.66 -9.93 14.16
C ASN A 200 28.44 -11.16 13.67
N ARG A 201 28.60 -11.33 12.36
CA ARG A 201 29.69 -12.13 11.77
C ARG A 201 30.13 -11.47 10.46
N GLY A 202 31.43 -11.17 10.36
CA GLY A 202 32.15 -11.24 9.09
C GLY A 202 32.71 -9.95 8.50
N SER A 203 33.95 -9.66 8.89
CA SER A 203 35.06 -9.30 7.98
C SER A 203 35.11 -7.93 7.31
N GLN A 204 36.11 -7.15 7.76
CA GLN A 204 36.76 -6.08 7.01
C GLN A 204 37.29 -6.59 5.66
N LYS A 205 37.02 -5.85 4.58
CA LYS A 205 37.95 -5.71 3.45
C LYS A 205 37.80 -4.31 2.85
N GLN A 206 38.96 -3.68 2.67
CA GLN A 206 39.19 -2.37 2.04
C GLN A 206 38.80 -2.42 0.54
N GLY A 207 38.40 -1.26 0.00
CA GLY A 207 38.22 -1.09 -1.44
C GLY A 207 37.70 0.30 -1.81
N SER A 208 38.62 1.18 -2.18
CA SER A 208 38.46 2.52 -2.75
C SER A 208 37.73 2.55 -4.11
N GLY A 209 37.01 3.64 -4.41
CA GLY A 209 36.62 3.95 -5.80
C GLY A 209 35.59 5.08 -5.94
N GLN A 210 36.05 6.23 -6.42
CA GLN A 210 35.28 7.42 -6.81
C GLN A 210 34.42 7.16 -8.06
N GLY A 211 33.32 7.91 -8.24
CA GLY A 211 32.67 8.05 -9.55
C GLY A 211 31.32 8.78 -9.55
N GLN A 212 31.35 10.01 -10.06
CA GLN A 212 30.27 10.88 -10.58
C GLN A 212 29.06 10.09 -11.14
N GLY A 213 27.79 10.44 -10.93
CA GLY A 213 27.16 11.72 -11.21
C GLY A 213 26.38 11.60 -12.53
N ASP A 214 25.07 11.38 -12.48
CA ASP A 214 24.19 11.91 -13.52
C ASP A 214 22.71 11.98 -13.11
N ARG A 215 22.11 13.15 -13.36
CA ARG A 215 20.70 13.48 -13.15
C ARG A 215 19.96 13.20 -14.45
N GLY A 216 18.97 12.30 -14.40
CA GLY A 216 18.01 12.11 -15.49
C GLY A 216 16.61 11.84 -14.94
N THR A 217 15.81 12.89 -14.81
CA THR A 217 14.39 12.82 -14.42
C THR A 217 13.47 12.88 -15.63
N SER A 218 12.40 12.07 -15.53
CA SER A 218 11.03 12.29 -16.04
C SER A 218 10.66 11.78 -17.44
N ASN A 219 9.73 10.81 -17.47
CA ASN A 219 8.35 10.99 -17.99
C ASN A 219 7.73 9.63 -18.39
N GLY A 220 7.31 8.81 -17.41
CA GLY A 220 6.61 7.54 -17.69
C GLY A 220 5.45 7.20 -16.76
N THR A 221 5.22 8.02 -15.72
CA THR A 221 4.24 7.69 -14.67
C THR A 221 2.82 8.19 -14.96
N ASN A 222 2.61 9.14 -15.87
CA ASN A 222 1.29 9.75 -16.08
C ASN A 222 0.30 8.87 -16.88
N ASP A 223 0.76 8.01 -17.80
CA ASP A 223 -0.14 7.21 -18.66
C ASP A 223 -0.80 6.00 -17.97
N TYR A 224 -0.43 5.74 -16.71
CA TYR A 224 -0.98 4.64 -15.91
C TYR A 224 -1.92 5.12 -14.79
N ILE A 225 -1.99 6.44 -14.56
CA ILE A 225 -2.72 7.08 -13.46
C ILE A 225 -4.20 7.31 -13.80
N GLY A 226 -4.52 7.56 -15.08
CA GLY A 226 -5.89 7.93 -15.50
C GLY A 226 -6.96 6.85 -15.23
N SER A 227 -6.56 5.59 -15.02
CA SER A 227 -7.48 4.47 -14.82
C SER A 227 -7.88 4.24 -13.36
N VAL A 228 -7.34 4.98 -12.37
CA VAL A 228 -7.78 4.84 -10.96
C VAL A 228 -8.76 5.95 -10.57
N GLU A 229 -8.69 7.11 -11.21
CA GLU A 229 -9.55 8.26 -10.90
C GLU A 229 -10.86 8.29 -11.71
N THR A 230 -10.95 7.50 -12.78
CA THR A 230 -12.13 7.40 -13.67
C THR A 230 -13.28 6.54 -13.13
N TRP A 231 -13.16 6.01 -11.91
CA TRP A 231 -14.17 5.12 -11.30
C TRP A 231 -14.92 5.76 -10.12
N ARG A 232 -14.98 7.09 -10.07
CA ARG A 232 -15.89 7.83 -9.19
C ARG A 232 -16.99 8.51 -9.99
#